data_AF-A0A2M7GVT4-F1
#
_entry.id   AF-A0A2M7GVT4-F1
#
_cell.length_a   1.000
_cell.length_b   1.000
_cell.length_c   1.000
_cell.angle_alpha   90.00
_cell.angle_beta   90.00
_cell.angle_gamma   90.00
#
_symmetry.space_group_name_H-M   'P 1'
#
loop_
_entity.id
_entity.type
_entity.pdbx_description
1 polymer ?
#
loop_
_entity_poly.entity_id
_entity_poly.type
_entity_poly.pdbx_seq_one_letter_code
_entity_poly.pdbx_strand_id
1 'polypeptide(L)'
;MKEEGKEYVVTGFKVPGDGWHVVEFQEGIGFLPGKGGEGIYQNERGFRTYKLPAIVKDDTDPDDGADISQLVGVEKGGTWLANILACVGLWEAVKNRFPGPNVSVFDTQVMDGIKTKLPGQTCMMKTELDKDNRARVKVMCSLSKYKGILREEKEKEATKKKGGKKVIEEQREEASSKGIDEW
;
A
#
# COMPACT_ATOMS: atom_id res chain seq x y z
N MET A 1 -20.59 -32.42 -18.56
CA MET A 1 -19.19 -32.31 -18.12
C MET A 1 -19.07 -30.97 -17.41
N LYS A 2 -18.52 -30.95 -16.20
CA LYS A 2 -18.36 -29.73 -15.41
C LYS A 2 -17.26 -28.88 -16.05
N GLU A 3 -17.58 -27.66 -16.46
CA GLU A 3 -16.55 -26.65 -16.67
C GLU A 3 -15.95 -26.37 -15.29
N GLU A 4 -14.74 -26.88 -15.05
CA GLU A 4 -13.96 -26.53 -13.88
C GLU A 4 -13.66 -25.03 -13.99
N GLY A 5 -14.44 -24.24 -13.24
CA GLY A 5 -14.27 -22.82 -13.14
C GLY A 5 -12.82 -22.52 -12.81
N LYS A 6 -12.21 -21.64 -13.61
CA LYS A 6 -10.87 -21.08 -13.37
C LYS A 6 -10.75 -20.80 -11.87
N GLU A 7 -9.86 -21.52 -11.19
CA GLU A 7 -9.57 -21.34 -9.77
C GLU A 7 -8.91 -19.97 -9.63
N TYR A 8 -9.71 -18.90 -9.60
CA TYR A 8 -9.26 -17.62 -9.09
C TYR A 8 -8.81 -17.94 -7.67
N VAL A 9 -7.56 -17.64 -7.32
CA VAL A 9 -7.18 -17.57 -5.92
C VAL A 9 -8.14 -16.54 -5.33
N VAL A 10 -9.18 -17.02 -4.64
CA VAL A 10 -10.10 -16.16 -3.88
C VAL A 10 -9.28 -15.70 -2.70
N THR A 11 -8.52 -14.65 -2.94
CA THR A 11 -7.62 -14.05 -1.96
C THR A 11 -8.37 -13.37 -0.82
N GLY A 12 -9.71 -13.33 -0.87
CA GLY A 12 -10.53 -12.61 0.08
C GLY A 12 -10.39 -11.08 -0.01
N PHE A 13 -9.72 -10.57 -1.05
CA PHE A 13 -9.48 -9.14 -1.22
C PHE A 13 -10.79 -8.43 -1.58
N LYS A 14 -11.19 -7.45 -0.77
CA LYS A 14 -12.21 -6.48 -1.16
C LYS A 14 -11.61 -5.63 -2.28
N VAL A 15 -11.95 -5.97 -3.52
CA VAL A 15 -11.56 -5.17 -4.68
C VAL A 15 -12.23 -3.79 -4.56
N PRO A 16 -11.46 -2.69 -4.44
CA PRO A 16 -12.03 -1.35 -4.41
C PRO A 16 -12.71 -1.03 -5.75
N GLY A 17 -13.59 -0.04 -5.74
CA GLY A 17 -14.34 0.42 -6.91
C GLY A 17 -13.43 0.90 -8.05
N ASP A 18 -14.02 1.13 -9.22
CA ASP A 18 -13.32 1.77 -10.34
C ASP A 18 -12.94 3.21 -9.93
N GLY A 19 -11.67 3.60 -10.07
CA GLY A 19 -11.26 4.92 -9.62
C GLY A 19 -9.80 5.07 -9.24
N TRP A 20 -9.50 6.26 -8.73
CA TRP A 20 -8.19 6.61 -8.18
C TRP A 20 -8.23 6.47 -6.67
N HIS A 21 -7.26 5.77 -6.11
CA HIS A 21 -7.15 5.55 -4.68
C HIS A 21 -5.78 5.96 -4.18
N VAL A 22 -5.73 6.52 -2.98
CA VAL A 22 -4.51 6.62 -2.19
C VAL A 22 -4.27 5.25 -1.58
N VAL A 23 -3.11 4.67 -1.85
CA VAL A 23 -2.77 3.32 -1.40
C VAL A 23 -1.57 3.38 -0.49
N GLU A 24 -1.66 2.75 0.67
CA GLU A 24 -0.57 2.56 1.62
C GLU A 24 -0.09 1.10 1.59
N PHE A 25 1.21 0.89 1.36
CA PHE A 25 1.81 -0.43 1.42
C PHE A 25 1.95 -0.90 2.87
N GLN A 26 1.68 -2.18 3.12
CA GLN A 26 1.72 -2.79 4.44
C GLN A 26 2.91 -3.73 4.58
N GLU A 27 3.20 -4.14 5.83
CA GLU A 27 4.16 -5.21 6.11
C GLU A 27 3.71 -6.56 5.55
N GLY A 28 4.61 -7.56 5.58
CA GLY A 28 4.29 -8.92 5.13
C GLY A 28 4.55 -9.18 3.64
N ILE A 29 5.40 -8.37 3.00
CA ILE A 29 5.86 -8.61 1.63
C ILE A 29 6.64 -9.94 1.58
N GLY A 30 6.15 -10.88 0.79
CA GLY A 30 6.71 -12.23 0.72
C GLY A 30 6.13 -13.06 -0.41
N PHE A 31 6.67 -14.25 -0.60
CA PHE A 31 6.08 -15.21 -1.52
C PHE A 31 4.69 -15.61 -1.04
N LEU A 32 3.76 -15.67 -1.98
CA LEU A 32 2.43 -16.20 -1.70
C LEU A 32 2.56 -17.71 -1.41
N PRO A 33 2.08 -18.20 -0.25
CA PRO A 33 2.14 -19.62 0.06
C PRO A 33 1.26 -20.42 -0.91
N GLY A 34 1.69 -21.63 -1.26
CA GLY A 34 0.88 -22.55 -2.05
C GLY A 34 -0.32 -23.11 -1.28
N LYS A 35 -1.13 -23.93 -1.95
CA LYS A 35 -2.34 -24.55 -1.38
C LYS A 35 -1.97 -25.35 -0.12
N GLY A 36 -2.72 -25.17 0.96
CA GLY A 36 -2.44 -25.84 2.24
C GLY A 36 -1.21 -25.29 3.00
N GLY A 37 -0.61 -24.19 2.56
CA GLY A 37 0.60 -23.63 3.16
C GLY A 37 1.90 -24.27 2.66
N GLU A 38 1.83 -25.18 1.70
CA GLU A 38 2.99 -25.89 1.17
C GLU A 38 3.62 -25.13 -0.01
N GLY A 39 4.93 -24.92 0.06
CA GLY A 39 5.72 -24.33 -1.03
C GLY A 39 5.33 -22.89 -1.42
N ILE A 40 5.81 -22.46 -2.58
CA ILE A 40 5.53 -21.13 -3.14
C ILE A 40 4.49 -21.28 -4.25
N TYR A 41 3.43 -20.48 -4.18
CA TYR A 41 2.44 -20.39 -5.25
C TYR A 41 3.09 -19.96 -6.57
N GLN A 42 2.77 -20.71 -7.62
CA GLN A 42 3.07 -20.37 -9.00
C GLN A 42 1.75 -20.06 -9.72
N ASN A 43 1.72 -18.97 -10.49
CA ASN A 43 0.55 -18.66 -11.31
C ASN A 43 0.41 -19.65 -12.48
N GLU A 44 -0.66 -19.51 -13.28
CA GLU A 44 -0.95 -20.36 -14.46
C GLU A 44 0.21 -20.46 -15.47
N ARG A 45 1.19 -19.54 -15.39
CA ARG A 45 2.37 -19.49 -16.27
C ARG A 45 3.63 -20.05 -15.63
N GLY A 46 3.53 -20.63 -14.43
CA GLY A 46 4.64 -21.20 -13.67
C GLY A 46 5.47 -20.17 -12.89
N PHE A 47 5.03 -18.91 -12.80
CA PHE A 47 5.81 -17.86 -12.16
C PHE A 47 5.57 -17.81 -10.66
N ARG A 48 6.65 -17.89 -9.88
CA ARG A 48 6.60 -17.67 -8.42
C ARG A 48 6.09 -16.26 -8.16
N THR A 49 5.13 -16.13 -7.26
CA THR A 49 4.40 -14.87 -7.07
C THR A 49 4.68 -14.29 -5.68
N TYR A 50 5.11 -13.04 -5.66
CA TYR A 50 5.13 -12.23 -4.45
C TYR A 50 3.75 -11.61 -4.21
N LYS A 51 3.35 -11.55 -2.93
CA LYS A 51 2.30 -10.65 -2.46
C LYS A 51 2.98 -9.37 -1.94
N LEU A 52 2.50 -8.23 -2.41
CA LEU A 52 2.80 -6.91 -1.88
C LEU A 52 1.54 -6.40 -1.17
N PRO A 53 1.45 -6.53 0.17
CA PRO A 53 0.32 -6.06 0.93
C PRO A 53 0.10 -4.56 0.78
N ALA A 54 -1.13 -4.15 0.56
CA ALA A 54 -1.50 -2.75 0.42
C ALA A 54 -2.98 -2.54 0.72
N ILE A 55 -3.32 -1.36 1.23
CA ILE A 55 -4.70 -0.96 1.51
C ILE A 55 -4.99 0.41 0.90
N VAL A 56 -6.26 0.67 0.58
CA VAL A 56 -6.72 2.04 0.38
C VAL A 56 -6.62 2.79 1.70
N LYS A 57 -6.03 3.98 1.68
CA LYS A 57 -5.79 4.82 2.85
C LYS A 57 -6.23 6.25 2.56
N ASP A 58 -7.53 6.48 2.69
CA ASP A 58 -8.16 7.79 2.47
C ASP A 58 -9.53 7.79 3.15
N ASP A 59 -9.69 8.57 4.21
CA ASP A 59 -10.94 8.65 5.00
C ASP A 59 -12.12 9.25 4.22
N THR A 60 -11.87 9.80 3.03
CA THR A 60 -12.90 10.33 2.12
C THR A 60 -13.25 9.37 0.99
N ASP A 61 -12.49 8.29 0.81
CA ASP A 61 -12.74 7.25 -0.18
C ASP A 61 -13.74 6.22 0.39
N PRO A 62 -14.82 5.87 -0.34
CA PRO A 62 -15.77 4.83 0.11
C PRO A 62 -15.13 3.46 0.32
N ASP A 63 -13.93 3.24 -0.21
CA ASP A 63 -13.16 2.02 -0.07
C ASP A 63 -12.00 2.12 0.94
N ASP A 64 -11.98 3.11 1.84
CA ASP A 64 -10.99 3.17 2.92
C ASP A 64 -10.82 1.83 3.65
N GLY A 65 -9.57 1.41 3.83
CA GLY A 65 -9.21 0.13 4.43
C GLY A 65 -9.41 -1.10 3.53
N ALA A 66 -9.88 -0.96 2.29
CA ALA A 66 -9.99 -2.07 1.35
C ALA A 66 -8.60 -2.65 1.00
N ASP A 67 -8.49 -3.98 1.02
CA ASP A 67 -7.27 -4.68 0.63
C ASP A 67 -7.08 -4.60 -0.89
N ILE A 68 -6.02 -3.90 -1.31
CA ILE A 68 -5.60 -3.75 -2.70
C ILE A 68 -4.20 -4.38 -2.90
N SER A 69 -3.91 -5.46 -2.18
CA SER A 69 -2.65 -6.19 -2.28
C SER A 69 -2.32 -6.56 -3.73
N GLN A 70 -1.07 -6.34 -4.12
CA GLN A 70 -0.60 -6.62 -5.47
C GLN A 70 0.07 -7.98 -5.54
N LEU A 71 -0.27 -8.76 -6.56
CA LEU A 71 0.39 -10.03 -6.87
C LEU A 71 1.38 -9.84 -8.01
N VAL A 72 2.65 -10.15 -7.76
CA VAL A 72 3.75 -9.85 -8.68
C VAL A 72 4.55 -11.12 -8.97
N GLY A 73 4.46 -11.62 -10.20
CA GLY A 73 5.25 -12.77 -10.65
C GLY A 73 6.72 -12.40 -10.91
N VAL A 74 7.67 -13.17 -10.39
CA VAL A 74 9.11 -12.87 -10.44
C VAL A 74 9.64 -12.67 -11.86
N GLU A 75 9.18 -13.47 -12.83
CA GLU A 75 9.73 -13.43 -14.20
C GLU A 75 9.17 -12.29 -15.07
N LYS A 76 8.06 -11.65 -14.70
CA LYS A 76 7.39 -10.61 -15.51
C LYS A 76 7.04 -9.33 -14.75
N GLY A 77 7.10 -9.35 -13.43
CA GLY A 77 6.71 -8.26 -12.56
C GLY A 77 7.82 -7.26 -12.25
N GLY A 78 9.02 -7.42 -12.83
CA GLY A 78 10.16 -6.57 -12.49
C GLY A 78 9.93 -5.09 -12.80
N THR A 79 9.44 -4.78 -14.01
CA THR A 79 9.07 -3.41 -14.40
C THR A 79 7.97 -2.84 -13.53
N TRP A 80 7.01 -3.67 -13.12
CA TRP A 80 5.91 -3.25 -12.26
C TRP A 80 6.40 -2.85 -10.86
N LEU A 81 7.23 -3.69 -10.25
CA LEU A 81 7.84 -3.39 -8.95
C LEU A 81 8.74 -2.16 -9.03
N ALA A 82 9.52 -2.01 -10.11
CA ALA A 82 10.31 -0.81 -10.35
C ALA A 82 9.44 0.46 -10.44
N ASN A 83 8.30 0.41 -11.12
CA ASN A 83 7.37 1.53 -11.20
C ASN A 83 6.79 1.90 -9.83
N ILE A 84 6.43 0.91 -9.01
CA ILE A 84 6.01 1.14 -7.61
C ILE A 84 7.10 1.86 -6.83
N LEU A 85 8.33 1.35 -6.88
CA LEU A 85 9.47 1.94 -6.18
C LEU A 85 9.78 3.36 -6.67
N ALA A 86 9.63 3.63 -7.96
CA ALA A 86 9.78 4.97 -8.52
C ALA A 86 8.68 5.89 -8.00
N CYS A 87 7.45 5.39 -7.92
CA CYS A 87 6.30 6.14 -7.45
C CYS A 87 6.40 6.58 -5.98
N VAL A 88 6.93 5.71 -5.12
CA VAL A 88 7.15 6.03 -3.71
C VAL A 88 8.50 6.73 -3.46
N GLY A 89 9.24 7.10 -4.52
CA GLY A 89 10.53 7.78 -4.40
C GLY A 89 11.68 6.92 -3.87
N LEU A 90 11.51 5.60 -3.83
CA LEU A 90 12.53 4.65 -3.36
C LEU A 90 13.44 4.13 -4.47
N TRP A 91 13.09 4.33 -5.74
CA TRP A 91 13.85 3.78 -6.87
C TRP A 91 15.31 4.17 -6.87
N GLU A 92 15.62 5.47 -6.70
CA GLU A 92 17.01 5.94 -6.70
C GLU A 92 17.81 5.35 -5.53
N ALA A 93 17.18 5.22 -4.35
CA ALA A 93 17.82 4.62 -3.18
C ALA A 93 18.12 3.12 -3.38
N VAL A 94 17.25 2.40 -4.10
CA VAL A 94 17.45 1.00 -4.46
C VAL A 94 18.55 0.89 -5.53
N LYS A 95 18.43 1.66 -6.61
CA LYS A 95 19.36 1.65 -7.75
C LYS A 95 20.80 1.97 -7.33
N ASN A 96 21.00 2.98 -6.47
CA ASN A 96 22.33 3.37 -5.99
C ASN A 96 22.94 2.35 -5.03
N ARG A 97 22.12 1.55 -4.34
CA ARG A 97 22.59 0.51 -3.41
C ARG A 97 22.97 -0.78 -4.12
N PHE A 98 22.41 -1.02 -5.31
CA PHE A 98 22.69 -2.22 -6.11
C PHE A 98 23.12 -1.86 -7.54
N PRO A 99 24.27 -1.17 -7.70
CA PRO A 99 24.77 -0.76 -9.01
C PRO A 99 25.35 -1.97 -9.75
N GLY A 100 24.53 -2.66 -10.52
CA GLY A 100 24.99 -3.69 -11.45
C GLY A 100 24.05 -3.80 -12.64
N PRO A 101 24.56 -4.03 -13.87
CA PRO A 101 23.74 -4.08 -15.08
C PRO A 101 22.74 -5.26 -15.09
N ASN A 102 22.89 -6.22 -14.16
CA ASN A 102 22.12 -7.46 -14.10
C ASN A 102 21.43 -7.70 -12.74
N VAL A 103 21.34 -6.70 -11.86
CA VAL A 103 20.66 -6.89 -10.57
C VAL A 103 19.16 -6.96 -10.80
N SER A 104 18.56 -8.09 -10.45
CA SER A 104 17.12 -8.28 -10.49
C SER A 104 16.47 -7.57 -9.31
N VAL A 105 15.33 -6.90 -9.52
CA VAL A 105 14.53 -6.36 -8.40
C VAL A 105 14.03 -7.45 -7.44
N PHE A 106 14.05 -8.71 -7.88
CA PHE A 106 13.70 -9.88 -7.06
C PHE A 106 14.91 -10.55 -6.40
N ASP A 107 16.12 -10.02 -6.59
CA ASP A 107 17.28 -10.51 -5.84
C ASP A 107 17.04 -10.35 -4.34
N THR A 108 17.47 -11.34 -3.55
CA THR A 108 17.18 -11.43 -2.12
C THR A 108 17.53 -10.15 -1.38
N GLN A 109 18.71 -9.58 -1.63
CA GLN A 109 19.17 -8.35 -0.99
C GLN A 109 18.32 -7.13 -1.36
N VAL A 110 17.83 -7.06 -2.60
CA VAL A 110 16.93 -6.00 -3.06
C VAL A 110 15.58 -6.14 -2.38
N MET A 111 15.00 -7.34 -2.43
CA MET A 111 13.71 -7.64 -1.81
C MET A 111 13.71 -7.43 -0.31
N ASP A 112 14.80 -7.75 0.39
CA ASP A 112 14.92 -7.46 1.82
C ASP A 112 14.93 -5.96 2.09
N GLY A 113 15.61 -5.17 1.26
CA GLY A 113 15.53 -3.71 1.31
C GLY A 113 14.12 -3.18 1.05
N ILE A 114 13.39 -3.78 0.10
CA ILE A 114 12.00 -3.44 -0.21
C ILE A 114 11.08 -3.77 0.97
N LYS A 115 11.21 -4.96 1.57
CA LYS A 115 10.45 -5.38 2.76
C LYS A 115 10.59 -4.41 3.93
N THR A 116 11.77 -3.80 4.10
CA THR A 116 12.01 -2.83 5.17
C THR A 116 11.50 -1.43 4.85
N LYS A 117 11.57 -1.00 3.58
CA LYS A 117 11.36 0.41 3.22
C LYS A 117 10.00 0.73 2.58
N LEU A 118 9.39 -0.24 1.90
CA LEU A 118 8.13 -0.04 1.20
C LEU A 118 6.92 0.09 2.15
N PRO A 119 6.82 -0.67 3.26
CA PRO A 119 5.71 -0.50 4.20
C PRO A 119 5.60 0.94 4.73
N GLY A 120 4.37 1.43 4.86
CA GLY A 120 4.04 2.80 5.25
C GLY A 120 4.26 3.85 4.15
N GLN A 121 4.77 3.47 2.97
CA GLN A 121 4.81 4.38 1.83
C GLN A 121 3.45 4.43 1.16
N THR A 122 3.08 5.62 0.70
CA THR A 122 1.83 5.83 -0.03
C THR A 122 2.08 6.17 -1.50
N CYS A 123 1.16 5.77 -2.37
CA CYS A 123 1.14 6.18 -3.77
C CYS A 123 -0.28 6.21 -4.31
N MET A 124 -0.47 6.88 -5.45
CA MET A 124 -1.74 6.81 -6.17
C MET A 124 -1.78 5.55 -7.04
N MET A 125 -2.87 4.80 -6.94
CA MET A 125 -3.17 3.71 -7.86
C MET A 125 -4.52 3.95 -8.50
N LYS A 126 -4.69 3.48 -9.74
CA LYS A 126 -5.99 3.47 -10.40
C LYS A 126 -6.47 2.03 -10.51
N THR A 127 -7.63 1.75 -9.95
CA THR A 127 -8.34 0.49 -10.18
C THR A 127 -9.19 0.64 -11.43
N GLU A 128 -9.08 -0.31 -12.35
CA GLU A 128 -9.94 -0.42 -13.52
C GLU A 128 -10.70 -1.75 -13.47
N LEU A 129 -12.02 -1.69 -13.32
CA LEU A 129 -12.86 -2.89 -13.33
C LEU A 129 -13.17 -3.31 -14.77
N ASP A 130 -13.07 -4.61 -15.07
CA ASP A 130 -13.54 -5.16 -16.34
C ASP A 130 -15.05 -5.41 -16.35
N LYS A 131 -15.58 -5.87 -17.49
CA LYS A 131 -17.02 -6.14 -17.67
C LYS A 131 -17.57 -7.24 -16.76
N ASP A 132 -16.70 -8.09 -16.21
CA ASP A 132 -17.03 -9.14 -15.26
C ASP A 132 -16.79 -8.68 -13.81
N ASN A 133 -16.62 -7.38 -13.57
CA ASN A 133 -16.24 -6.76 -12.29
C ASN A 133 -14.91 -7.29 -11.72
N ARG A 134 -13.99 -7.76 -12.55
CA ARG A 134 -12.63 -8.11 -12.11
C ARG A 134 -11.76 -6.87 -12.15
N ALA A 135 -11.05 -6.59 -11.07
CA ALA A 135 -10.10 -5.49 -11.05
C ALA A 135 -8.82 -5.78 -11.81
N ARG A 136 -8.39 -4.77 -12.55
CA ARG A 136 -7.01 -4.57 -12.97
C ARG A 136 -6.51 -3.32 -12.28
N VAL A 137 -5.51 -3.47 -11.42
CA VAL A 137 -4.87 -2.32 -10.80
C VAL A 137 -3.79 -1.81 -11.76
N LYS A 138 -3.80 -0.52 -12.03
CA LYS A 138 -2.75 0.22 -12.74
C LYS A 138 -2.05 1.14 -11.76
N VAL A 139 -0.75 0.94 -11.60
CA VAL A 139 0.11 1.86 -10.86
C VAL A 139 0.35 3.04 -11.79
N MET A 140 -0.18 4.19 -11.40
CA MET A 140 0.00 5.43 -12.14
C MET A 140 0.42 6.52 -11.17
N CYS A 141 1.56 7.12 -11.45
CA CYS A 141 2.03 8.25 -10.69
C CYS A 141 1.47 9.56 -11.23
N SER A 142 0.64 10.23 -10.43
CA SER A 142 0.40 11.67 -10.57
C SER A 142 1.07 12.39 -9.41
N LEU A 143 2.28 12.92 -9.65
CA LEU A 143 2.99 13.78 -8.70
C LEU A 143 2.16 15.02 -8.31
N SER A 144 1.25 15.47 -9.19
CA SER A 144 0.37 16.62 -8.95
C SER A 144 -0.78 16.30 -8.01
N LYS A 145 -1.46 15.15 -8.15
CA LYS A 145 -2.50 14.72 -7.20
C LYS A 145 -1.93 14.30 -5.85
N TYR A 146 -0.80 13.58 -5.84
CA TYR A 146 -0.13 13.15 -4.62
C TYR A 146 0.32 14.33 -3.74
N LYS A 147 0.80 15.43 -4.34
CA LYS A 147 1.11 16.67 -3.60
C LYS A 147 -0.13 17.35 -3.01
N GLY A 148 -1.28 17.25 -3.66
CA GLY A 148 -2.55 17.78 -3.12
C GLY A 148 -3.00 16.99 -1.90
N ILE A 149 -3.00 15.66 -2.01
CA ILE A 149 -3.43 14.74 -0.94
C ILE A 149 -2.49 14.84 0.27
N LEU A 150 -1.17 14.80 0.06
CA LEU A 150 -0.19 15.00 1.14
C LEU A 150 -0.32 16.37 1.82
N ARG A 151 -0.75 17.40 1.09
CA ARG A 151 -0.99 18.73 1.65
C ARG A 151 -2.24 18.70 2.53
N GLU A 152 -3.33 18.09 2.06
CA GLU A 152 -4.58 17.95 2.81
C GLU A 152 -4.39 17.10 4.07
N GLU A 153 -3.63 16.00 4.02
CA GLU A 153 -3.32 15.18 5.20
C GLU A 153 -2.47 15.94 6.24
N LYS A 154 -1.44 16.67 5.78
CA LYS A 154 -0.63 17.53 6.68
C LYS A 154 -1.47 18.65 7.29
N GLU A 155 -2.39 19.22 6.53
CA GLU A 155 -3.33 20.22 7.03
C GLU A 155 -4.26 19.59 8.07
N LYS A 156 -4.89 18.43 7.80
CA LYS A 156 -5.72 17.66 8.76
C LYS A 156 -4.98 17.32 10.05
N GLU A 157 -3.74 16.82 9.98
CA GLU A 157 -2.91 16.52 11.16
C GLU A 157 -2.56 17.79 11.97
N ALA A 158 -2.27 18.90 11.28
CA ALA A 158 -1.99 20.17 11.93
C ALA A 158 -3.23 20.72 12.66
N THR A 159 -4.43 20.59 12.07
CA THR A 159 -5.68 21.00 12.71
C THR A 159 -6.01 20.10 13.90
N LYS A 160 -5.78 18.79 13.80
CA LYS A 160 -5.98 17.82 14.90
C LYS A 160 -5.05 18.10 16.09
N LYS A 161 -3.78 18.43 15.83
CA LYS A 161 -2.81 18.86 16.87
C LYS A 161 -3.18 20.20 17.51
N LYS A 162 -3.65 21.17 16.73
CA LYS A 162 -4.11 22.47 17.26
C LYS A 162 -5.37 22.33 18.11
N GLY A 163 -6.34 21.52 17.67
CA GLY A 163 -7.56 21.22 18.42
C GLY A 163 -7.27 20.51 19.75
N GLY A 164 -6.39 19.50 19.73
CA GLY A 164 -5.96 18.81 20.97
C GLY A 164 -5.23 19.75 21.94
N LYS A 165 -4.40 20.66 21.43
CA LYS A 165 -3.70 21.64 22.29
C LYS A 165 -4.67 22.63 22.94
N LYS A 166 -5.70 23.08 22.20
CA LYS A 166 -6.74 23.98 22.72
C LYS A 166 -7.61 23.31 23.80
N VAL A 167 -7.97 22.03 23.61
CA VAL A 167 -8.72 21.25 24.61
C VAL A 167 -7.90 21.06 25.89
N ILE A 168 -6.59 20.81 25.78
CA ILE A 168 -5.71 20.70 26.96
C ILE A 168 -5.57 22.04 27.69
N GLU A 169 -5.53 23.15 26.97
CA GLU A 169 -5.41 24.49 27.54
C GLU A 169 -6.70 24.92 28.25
N GLU A 170 -7.87 24.67 27.65
CA GLU A 170 -9.19 24.90 28.26
C GLU A 170 -9.41 24.00 29.50
N GLN A 171 -8.99 22.72 29.46
CA GLN A 171 -9.05 21.84 30.63
C GLN A 171 -8.11 22.27 31.76
N ARG A 172 -6.98 22.91 31.42
CA ARG A 172 -6.01 23.43 32.40
C ARG A 172 -6.50 24.74 33.03
N GLU A 173 -7.18 25.59 32.28
CA GLU A 173 -7.84 26.80 32.79
C GLU A 173 -9.09 26.46 33.63
N GLU A 174 -9.87 25.43 33.26
CA GLU A 174 -10.95 24.92 34.12
C GLU A 174 -10.43 24.28 35.41
N ALA A 175 -9.31 23.55 35.37
CA ALA A 175 -8.69 23.01 36.58
C ALA A 175 -8.11 24.12 37.47
N SER A 176 -7.58 25.19 36.89
CA SER A 176 -7.05 26.35 37.62
C SER A 176 -8.15 27.26 38.20
N SER A 177 -9.32 27.34 37.57
CA SER A 177 -10.45 28.16 38.05
C SER A 177 -11.34 27.44 39.06
N LYS A 178 -11.26 26.10 39.15
CA LYS A 178 -11.98 25.31 40.16
C LYS A 178 -11.29 25.22 41.52
N GLY A 179 -10.20 25.96 41.76
CA GLY A 179 -9.62 26.12 43.09
C GLY A 179 -9.51 24.80 43.85
N ILE A 180 -8.62 23.91 43.40
CA ILE A 180 -8.18 22.80 44.25
C ILE A 180 -7.19 23.41 45.24
N ASP A 181 -7.74 24.06 46.26
CA ASP A 181 -7.09 24.18 47.56
C ASP A 181 -7.14 22.79 48.22
N GLU A 182 -5.94 22.25 48.42
CA GLU A 182 -5.54 21.19 49.38
C GLU A 182 -6.31 19.85 49.37
N TRP A 183 -5.58 18.75 49.14
CA TRP A 183 -5.27 17.65 50.08
C TRP A 183 -4.40 16.61 49.36
#